data_AF-A0A6A6K956-F1
#
_entry.id   AF-A0A6A6K956-F1
#
_cell.length_a   1.000
_cell.length_b   1.000
_cell.length_c   1.000
_cell.angle_alpha   90.00
_cell.angle_beta   90.00
_cell.angle_gamma   90.00
#
_symmetry.space_group_name_H-M   'P 1'
#
loop_
_entity.id
_entity.type
_entity.pdbx_description
1 polymer ?
#
loop_
_entity_poly.entity_id
_entity_poly.type
_entity_poly.pdbx_seq_one_letter_code
_entity_poly.pdbx_strand_id
1 'polypeptide(L)'
;MAASIPEAPIPPPDVVGNAFVHQYYLILHQSPELVHRFYQDDSKLGRPEEGGIMSTTTTMHAINEKILSLGYGEFRAEITTVDSQESYDGGVLVLVTGYLTGNDNVRQKFTQSFFLAPQDKGYFVLNDVFRYVDDAKLQNGNLMLSIVLKVQPLLTRVRDG
;
A
#
# COMPACT_ATOMS: atom_id res chain seq x y z
N MET A 1 31.41 4.43 33.00
CA MET A 1 30.82 5.04 31.79
C MET A 1 30.59 3.91 30.81
N ALA A 2 29.34 3.60 30.47
CA ALA A 2 29.03 2.58 29.48
C ALA A 2 29.32 3.18 28.09
N ALA A 3 30.13 2.49 27.28
CA ALA A 3 30.39 2.89 25.91
C ALA A 3 29.09 2.76 25.10
N SER A 4 28.74 3.81 24.37
CA SER A 4 27.65 3.78 23.39
C SER A 4 27.97 2.73 22.32
N ILE A 5 27.10 1.74 22.16
CA ILE A 5 27.17 0.79 21.04
C ILE A 5 26.97 1.61 19.76
N PRO A 6 27.82 1.46 18.72
CA PRO A 6 27.60 2.13 17.46
C PRO A 6 26.28 1.66 16.86
N GLU A 7 25.35 2.60 16.71
CA GLU A 7 24.08 2.38 16.04
C GLU A 7 24.36 1.99 14.58
N ALA A 8 23.77 0.88 14.12
CA ALA A 8 23.95 0.44 12.74
C ALA A 8 23.41 1.52 11.79
N PRO A 9 24.07 1.81 10.66
CA PRO A 9 23.62 2.83 9.74
C PRO A 9 22.22 2.49 9.22
N ILE A 10 21.30 3.45 9.32
CA ILE A 10 19.94 3.34 8.78
C ILE A 10 20.06 3.15 7.26
N PRO A 11 19.47 2.08 6.67
CA PRO A 11 19.56 1.85 5.24
C PRO A 11 18.88 2.99 4.45
N PRO A 12 19.42 3.38 3.29
CA PRO A 12 18.78 4.36 2.41
C PRO A 12 17.33 3.95 2.03
N PRO A 13 16.40 4.91 1.89
CA PRO A 13 14.98 4.61 1.66
C PRO A 13 14.72 3.84 0.36
N ASP A 14 15.52 4.04 -0.68
CA ASP A 14 15.47 3.27 -1.93
C ASP A 14 15.85 1.80 -1.71
N VAL A 15 16.86 1.53 -0.88
CA VAL A 15 17.24 0.15 -0.52
C VAL A 15 16.12 -0.52 0.27
N VAL A 16 15.53 0.18 1.25
CA VAL A 16 14.40 -0.33 2.04
C VAL A 16 13.19 -0.61 1.16
N GLY A 17 12.77 0.37 0.34
CA GLY A 17 11.59 0.28 -0.50
C GLY A 17 11.69 -0.83 -1.55
N ASN A 18 12.82 -0.94 -2.25
CA ASN A 18 13.03 -2.00 -3.24
C ASN A 18 13.03 -3.40 -2.59
N ALA A 19 13.70 -3.57 -1.44
CA ALA A 19 13.71 -4.84 -0.72
C ALA A 19 12.30 -5.22 -0.23
N PHE A 20 11.57 -4.25 0.34
CA PHE A 20 10.20 -4.43 0.80
C PHE A 20 9.28 -4.84 -0.35
N VAL A 21 9.26 -4.08 -1.45
CA VAL A 21 8.37 -4.36 -2.60
C VAL A 21 8.64 -5.74 -3.17
N HIS A 22 9.91 -6.10 -3.37
CA HIS A 22 10.27 -7.42 -3.87
C HIS A 22 9.74 -8.54 -2.96
N GLN A 23 9.96 -8.45 -1.64
CA GLN A 23 9.46 -9.45 -0.69
C GLN A 23 7.93 -9.47 -0.59
N TYR A 24 7.30 -8.30 -0.57
CA TYR A 24 5.85 -8.17 -0.45
C TYR A 24 5.14 -8.86 -1.60
N TYR A 25 5.49 -8.55 -2.86
CA TYR A 25 4.83 -9.17 -4.02
C TYR A 25 5.23 -10.64 -4.21
N LEU A 26 6.44 -11.04 -3.81
CA LEU A 26 6.83 -12.45 -3.81
C LEU A 26 5.93 -13.26 -2.87
N ILE A 27 5.76 -12.80 -1.63
CA ILE A 27 4.92 -13.47 -0.62
C ILE A 27 3.45 -13.35 -1.00
N LEU A 28 2.99 -12.22 -1.53
CA LEU A 28 1.61 -12.04 -1.99
C LEU A 28 1.22 -13.07 -3.05
N HIS A 29 2.14 -13.42 -3.93
CA HIS A 29 1.90 -14.41 -4.97
C HIS A 29 2.09 -15.86 -4.47
N GLN A 30 3.14 -16.15 -3.71
CA GLN A 30 3.50 -17.52 -3.32
C GLN A 30 2.81 -18.02 -2.05
N SER A 31 2.50 -17.12 -1.12
CA SER A 31 1.99 -17.45 0.22
C SER A 31 1.14 -16.28 0.76
N PRO A 32 0.00 -15.95 0.11
CA PRO A 32 -0.84 -14.81 0.48
C PRO A 32 -1.29 -14.83 1.95
N GLU A 33 -1.42 -16.01 2.55
CA GLU A 33 -1.71 -16.23 3.97
C GLU A 33 -0.63 -15.72 4.93
N LEU A 34 0.57 -15.39 4.43
CA LEU A 34 1.68 -14.85 5.22
C LEU A 34 1.82 -13.32 5.09
N VAL A 35 1.12 -12.69 4.15
CA VAL A 35 1.27 -11.25 3.85
C VAL A 35 0.87 -10.39 5.05
N HIS A 36 -0.11 -10.81 5.84
CA HIS A 36 -0.53 -10.08 7.04
C HIS A 36 0.60 -9.84 8.06
N ARG A 37 1.69 -10.63 8.00
CA ARG A 37 2.85 -10.49 8.89
C ARG A 37 3.67 -9.22 8.62
N PHE A 38 3.44 -8.53 7.50
CA PHE A 38 3.99 -7.20 7.27
C PHE A 38 3.26 -6.10 8.06
N TYR A 39 2.12 -6.41 8.67
CA TYR A 39 1.23 -5.43 9.30
C TYR A 39 1.17 -5.66 10.82
N GLN A 40 0.67 -4.65 11.52
CA GLN A 40 0.32 -4.70 12.93
C GLN A 40 -1.15 -4.29 13.11
N ASP A 41 -1.67 -4.28 14.34
CA ASP A 41 -3.09 -4.04 14.57
C ASP A 41 -3.54 -2.60 14.21
N ASP A 42 -2.65 -1.62 14.34
CA ASP A 42 -2.91 -0.22 13.99
C ASP A 42 -2.75 0.09 12.49
N SER A 43 -2.32 -0.91 11.70
CA SER A 43 -2.15 -0.80 10.26
C SER A 43 -3.47 -0.62 9.53
N LYS A 44 -3.41 0.08 8.39
CA LYS A 44 -4.59 0.40 7.55
C LYS A 44 -4.37 -0.06 6.12
N LEU A 45 -5.24 -0.95 5.66
CA LEU A 45 -5.30 -1.48 4.30
C LEU A 45 -6.43 -0.82 3.53
N GLY A 46 -6.09 0.03 2.57
CA GLY A 46 -6.98 0.70 1.65
C GLY A 46 -7.14 -0.09 0.34
N ARG A 47 -8.35 -0.51 0.00
CA ARG A 47 -8.67 -1.21 -1.26
C ARG A 47 -9.92 -0.61 -1.92
N PRO A 48 -10.00 -0.58 -3.26
CA PRO A 48 -11.23 -0.21 -3.93
C PRO A 48 -12.25 -1.35 -3.82
N GLU A 49 -13.48 -1.04 -3.43
CA GLU A 49 -14.63 -1.96 -3.48
C GLU A 49 -15.45 -1.72 -4.76
N GLU A 50 -16.60 -2.38 -4.85
CA GLU A 50 -17.59 -2.14 -5.89
C GLU A 50 -17.92 -0.65 -6.03
N GLY A 51 -17.94 -0.14 -7.26
CA GLY A 51 -18.12 1.29 -7.56
C GLY A 51 -16.86 2.15 -7.36
N GLY A 52 -15.71 1.57 -6.99
CA GLY A 52 -14.43 2.27 -6.87
C GLY A 52 -14.29 3.14 -5.62
N ILE A 53 -15.18 2.95 -4.65
CA ILE A 53 -15.10 3.58 -3.32
C ILE A 53 -13.98 2.88 -2.54
N MET A 54 -13.11 3.66 -1.90
CA MET A 54 -12.06 3.10 -1.05
C MET A 54 -12.64 2.65 0.28
N SER A 55 -12.48 1.37 0.60
CA SER A 55 -12.64 0.87 1.96
C SER A 55 -11.32 0.93 2.70
N THR A 56 -11.39 0.96 4.03
CA THR A 56 -10.22 0.83 4.91
C THR A 56 -10.46 -0.33 5.86
N THR A 57 -9.54 -1.28 5.88
CA THR A 57 -9.52 -2.41 6.81
C THR A 57 -8.38 -2.22 7.81
N THR A 58 -8.62 -2.50 9.09
CA THR A 58 -7.65 -2.36 10.19
C THR A 58 -7.62 -3.64 11.01
N THR A 59 -6.61 -3.82 11.86
CA THR A 59 -6.23 -5.06 12.55
C THR A 59 -5.57 -6.08 11.65
N MET A 60 -4.56 -6.78 12.17
CA MET A 60 -3.81 -7.77 11.41
C MET A 60 -4.71 -8.92 10.94
N HIS A 61 -5.68 -9.32 11.77
CA HIS A 61 -6.63 -10.38 11.46
C HIS A 61 -7.55 -10.02 10.28
N ALA A 62 -8.24 -8.87 10.34
CA ALA A 62 -9.15 -8.48 9.26
C ALA A 62 -8.39 -8.14 7.97
N ILE A 63 -7.16 -7.61 8.06
CA ILE A 63 -6.28 -7.42 6.90
C ILE A 63 -5.99 -8.77 6.23
N ASN A 64 -5.69 -9.82 7.01
CA ASN A 64 -5.48 -11.16 6.46
C ASN A 64 -6.72 -11.67 5.72
N GLU A 65 -7.90 -11.60 6.34
CA GLU A 65 -9.16 -12.02 5.72
C GLU A 65 -9.43 -11.26 4.42
N LYS A 66 -9.20 -9.94 4.42
CA LYS A 66 -9.40 -9.11 3.23
C LYS A 66 -8.43 -9.50 2.11
N ILE A 67 -7.14 -9.67 2.38
CA ILE A 67 -6.13 -10.06 1.38
C ILE A 67 -6.48 -11.42 0.76
N LEU A 68 -6.89 -12.40 1.57
CA LEU A 68 -7.30 -13.71 1.08
C LEU A 68 -8.56 -13.63 0.22
N SER A 69 -9.55 -12.82 0.61
CA SER A 69 -10.78 -12.64 -0.16
C SER A 69 -10.57 -12.00 -1.55
N LEU A 70 -9.50 -11.24 -1.71
CA LEU A 70 -9.16 -10.57 -2.97
C LEU A 70 -8.51 -11.52 -3.99
N GLY A 71 -8.08 -12.70 -3.56
CA GLY A 71 -7.57 -13.74 -4.47
C GLY A 71 -6.27 -13.36 -5.17
N TYR A 72 -5.40 -12.56 -4.54
CA TYR A 72 -4.16 -12.08 -5.18
C TYR A 72 -3.22 -13.18 -5.68
N GLY A 73 -3.30 -14.41 -5.14
CA GLY A 73 -2.55 -15.57 -5.63
C GLY A 73 -2.88 -15.93 -7.10
N GLU A 74 -4.05 -15.55 -7.58
CA GLU A 74 -4.50 -15.78 -8.96
C GLU A 74 -4.05 -14.68 -9.94
N PHE A 75 -3.31 -13.68 -9.45
CA PHE A 75 -2.82 -12.57 -10.26
C PHE A 75 -1.29 -12.62 -10.40
N ARG A 76 -0.82 -12.25 -11.59
CA ARG A 76 0.59 -11.94 -11.83
C ARG A 76 0.84 -10.44 -11.69
N ALA A 77 1.68 -10.07 -10.73
CA ALA A 77 2.15 -8.69 -10.58
C ALA A 77 3.40 -8.43 -11.42
N GLU A 78 3.36 -7.36 -12.21
CA GLU A 78 4.49 -6.82 -12.97
C GLU A 78 4.79 -5.42 -12.45
N ILE A 79 5.85 -5.27 -11.65
CA ILE A 79 6.24 -3.97 -11.07
C ILE A 79 7.01 -3.16 -12.12
N THR A 80 6.57 -1.92 -12.37
CA THR A 80 7.23 -1.00 -13.31
C THR A 80 8.11 0.02 -12.61
N THR A 81 7.67 0.60 -11.50
CA THR A 81 8.49 1.54 -10.72
C THR A 81 8.33 1.30 -9.24
N VAL A 82 9.42 1.58 -8.51
CA VAL A 82 9.46 1.65 -7.06
C VAL A 82 10.22 2.93 -6.72
N ASP A 83 9.50 3.91 -6.19
CA ASP A 83 10.06 5.18 -5.76
C ASP A 83 9.93 5.25 -4.24
N SER A 84 10.95 5.75 -3.54
CA SER A 84 10.96 5.76 -2.08
C SER A 84 11.60 7.02 -1.51
N GLN A 85 11.04 7.50 -0.40
CA GLN A 85 11.51 8.69 0.30
C GLN A 85 11.50 8.44 1.80
N GLU A 86 12.50 8.98 2.49
CA GLU A 86 12.43 9.14 3.94
C GLU A 86 11.23 10.02 4.30
N SER A 87 10.59 9.71 5.41
CA SER A 87 9.37 10.36 5.86
C SER A 87 9.38 10.49 7.39
N TYR A 88 8.24 10.89 7.95
CA TYR A 88 8.10 11.19 9.37
C TYR A 88 8.58 10.05 10.28
N ASP A 89 9.29 10.42 11.35
CA ASP A 89 9.76 9.52 12.43
C ASP A 89 10.59 8.33 11.93
N GLY A 90 11.46 8.55 10.94
CA GLY A 90 12.31 7.50 10.36
C GLY A 90 11.55 6.50 9.48
N GLY A 91 10.28 6.76 9.19
CA GLY A 91 9.48 5.97 8.27
C GLY A 91 9.90 6.15 6.80
N VAL A 92 9.43 5.25 5.95
CA VAL A 92 9.70 5.29 4.50
C VAL A 92 8.38 5.30 3.74
N LEU A 93 8.18 6.32 2.90
CA LEU A 93 7.09 6.34 1.93
C LEU A 93 7.56 5.61 0.68
N VAL A 94 6.80 4.62 0.24
CA VAL A 94 7.07 3.82 -0.97
C VAL A 94 5.91 3.98 -1.93
N LEU A 95 6.20 4.36 -3.18
CA LEU A 95 5.22 4.42 -4.26
C LEU A 95 5.57 3.36 -5.30
N VAL A 96 4.58 2.54 -5.62
CA VAL A 96 4.68 1.45 -6.59
C VAL A 96 3.74 1.74 -7.75
N THR A 97 4.23 1.53 -8.96
CA THR A 97 3.38 1.39 -10.15
C THR A 97 3.62 0.03 -10.78
N GLY A 98 2.58 -0.52 -11.40
CA GLY A 98 2.71 -1.80 -12.07
C GLY A 98 1.43 -2.22 -12.77
N TYR A 99 1.39 -3.51 -13.12
CA TYR A 99 0.24 -4.16 -13.69
C TYR A 99 -0.11 -5.43 -12.89
N LEU A 100 -1.40 -5.66 -12.67
CA LEU A 100 -1.92 -6.97 -12.27
C LEU A 100 -2.56 -7.61 -13.49
N THR A 101 -2.19 -8.87 -13.75
CA THR A 101 -2.79 -9.67 -14.84
C THR A 101 -3.50 -10.86 -14.22
N GLY A 102 -4.81 -10.98 -14.45
CA GLY A 102 -5.59 -12.14 -14.01
C GLY A 102 -5.44 -13.35 -14.94
N ASN A 103 -6.01 -14.49 -14.55
CA ASN A 103 -6.03 -15.72 -15.35
C ASN A 103 -6.76 -15.57 -16.70
N ASP A 104 -7.64 -14.58 -16.82
CA ASP A 104 -8.31 -14.18 -18.06
C ASP A 104 -7.41 -13.38 -19.03
N ASN A 105 -6.14 -13.17 -18.66
CA ASN A 105 -5.17 -12.31 -19.33
C ASN A 105 -5.57 -10.83 -19.40
N VAL A 106 -6.55 -10.40 -18.59
CA VAL A 106 -6.87 -8.98 -18.47
C VAL A 106 -5.80 -8.33 -17.62
N ARG A 107 -5.07 -7.40 -18.24
CA ARG A 107 -3.97 -6.65 -17.65
C ARG A 107 -4.47 -5.28 -17.20
N GLN A 108 -4.37 -4.99 -15.92
CA GLN A 108 -4.83 -3.73 -15.32
C GLN A 108 -3.68 -2.98 -14.68
N LYS A 109 -3.53 -1.71 -15.03
CA LYS A 109 -2.54 -0.84 -14.41
C LYS A 109 -2.97 -0.50 -12.99
N PHE A 110 -2.02 -0.42 -12.07
CA PHE A 110 -2.29 -0.01 -10.69
C PHE A 110 -1.21 0.96 -10.17
N THR A 111 -1.57 1.64 -9.09
CA THR A 111 -0.64 2.29 -8.19
C THR A 111 -0.90 1.81 -6.76
N GLN A 112 0.16 1.63 -6.00
CA GLN A 112 0.07 1.27 -4.59
C GLN A 112 1.07 2.10 -3.81
N SER A 113 0.64 2.73 -2.71
CA SER A 113 1.51 3.47 -1.82
C SER A 113 1.56 2.80 -0.46
N PHE A 114 2.76 2.66 0.08
CA PHE A 114 2.99 2.17 1.42
C PHE A 114 3.66 3.23 2.28
N PHE A 115 3.24 3.33 3.54
CA PHE A 115 4.04 3.97 4.57
C PHE A 115 4.58 2.89 5.50
N LEU A 116 5.91 2.74 5.49
CA LEU A 116 6.64 1.80 6.32
C LEU A 116 7.08 2.52 7.60
N ALA A 117 6.54 2.11 8.75
CA ALA A 117 6.91 2.66 10.05
C ALA A 117 8.04 1.81 10.66
N PRO A 118 9.01 2.42 11.35
CA PRO A 118 10.06 1.67 12.02
C PRO A 118 9.52 0.84 13.19
N GLN A 119 10.20 -0.24 13.52
CA GLN A 119 9.99 -1.08 14.71
C GLN A 119 11.35 -1.60 15.22
N ASP A 120 11.38 -2.30 16.37
CA ASP A 120 12.62 -2.81 17.00
C ASP A 120 13.61 -3.43 16.00
N LYS A 121 13.10 -4.16 15.00
CA LYS A 121 13.88 -4.71 13.90
C LYS A 121 13.18 -4.47 12.57
N GLY A 122 13.70 -3.51 11.80
CA GLY A 122 13.23 -3.19 10.45
C GLY A 122 11.97 -2.34 10.47
N TYR A 123 11.02 -2.68 9.58
CA TYR A 123 9.83 -1.89 9.33
C TYR A 123 8.57 -2.76 9.28
N PHE A 124 7.43 -2.17 9.58
CA PHE A 124 6.11 -2.73 9.28
C PHE A 124 5.29 -1.76 8.44
N VAL A 125 4.27 -2.27 7.76
CA VAL A 125 3.35 -1.48 6.93
C VAL A 125 2.31 -0.84 7.84
N LEU A 126 2.39 0.47 8.05
CA LEU A 126 1.37 1.20 8.79
C LEU A 126 0.21 1.62 7.87
N ASN A 127 0.51 2.00 6.63
CA ASN A 127 -0.51 2.30 5.62
C ASN A 127 -0.18 1.58 4.32
N ASP A 128 -1.20 0.99 3.71
CA ASP A 128 -1.17 0.43 2.36
C ASP A 128 -2.39 0.95 1.62
N VAL A 129 -2.21 1.71 0.54
CA VAL A 129 -3.32 2.19 -0.30
C VAL A 129 -3.09 1.72 -1.73
N PHE A 130 -4.00 0.91 -2.23
CA PHE A 130 -3.97 0.38 -3.59
C PHE A 130 -5.08 0.99 -4.44
N ARG A 131 -4.81 1.27 -5.71
CA ARG A 131 -5.81 1.74 -6.67
C ARG A 131 -5.48 1.26 -8.09
N TYR A 132 -6.49 0.75 -8.79
CA TYR A 132 -6.42 0.55 -10.24
C TYR A 132 -6.44 1.90 -10.97
N VAL A 133 -5.63 2.01 -12.02
CA VAL A 133 -5.59 3.18 -12.90
C VAL A 133 -6.46 2.87 -14.12
N ASP A 134 -7.52 3.66 -14.29
CA ASP A 134 -8.44 3.54 -15.42
C ASP A 134 -7.90 4.35 -16.61
N ASP A 135 -7.33 3.66 -17.60
CA ASP A 135 -6.81 4.30 -18.81
C ASP A 135 -7.94 4.89 -19.69
N ALA A 136 -9.20 4.41 -19.57
CA ALA A 136 -10.32 4.85 -20.41
C ALA A 136 -10.87 6.23 -20.02
N LYS A 137 -10.74 6.62 -18.74
CA LYS A 137 -11.15 7.97 -18.28
C LYS A 137 -10.20 9.08 -18.70
N LEU A 138 -8.96 8.73 -19.07
CA LEU A 138 -7.92 9.70 -19.45
C LEU A 138 -7.94 10.04 -20.95
N GLN A 139 -8.58 9.23 -21.80
CA GLN A 139 -8.62 9.45 -23.25
C GLN A 139 -9.76 10.36 -23.74
N ASN A 140 -10.76 10.67 -22.90
CA ASN A 140 -11.72 11.73 -23.19
C ASN A 140 -11.08 13.10 -22.90
N GLY A 141 -10.31 13.59 -23.86
CA GLY A 141 -9.50 14.80 -23.80
C GLY A 141 -10.26 16.10 -23.51
N ASN A 142 -10.59 16.34 -22.24
CA ASN A 142 -10.85 17.68 -21.71
C ASN A 142 -10.72 17.79 -20.17
N LEU A 143 -9.73 17.13 -19.56
CA LEU A 143 -9.41 17.27 -18.12
C LEU A 143 -8.17 18.14 -17.92
N MET A 144 -8.15 19.31 -18.56
CA MET A 144 -7.30 20.42 -18.10
C MET A 144 -7.88 20.89 -16.75
N LEU A 145 -7.20 20.55 -15.66
CA LEU A 145 -7.31 21.18 -14.35
C LEU A 145 -8.67 21.08 -13.63
N SER A 146 -9.13 19.86 -13.32
CA SER A 146 -10.05 19.67 -12.17
C SER A 146 -9.26 19.55 -10.86
N ILE A 147 -8.36 20.52 -10.60
CA ILE A 147 -7.85 20.79 -9.24
C ILE A 147 -8.97 21.51 -8.49
N VAL A 148 -10.07 20.80 -8.20
CA VAL A 148 -11.03 21.20 -7.17
C VAL A 148 -11.43 19.92 -6.45
N LEU A 149 -10.76 19.72 -5.32
CA LEU A 149 -11.06 18.79 -4.24
C LEU A 149 -12.57 18.42 -4.18
N LYS A 150 -12.92 17.23 -4.66
CA LYS A 150 -14.06 16.47 -4.13
C LYS A 150 -13.54 15.39 -3.19
N VAL A 151 -12.75 15.78 -2.19
CA VAL A 151 -12.56 14.96 -1.00
C VAL A 151 -13.73 15.33 -0.09
N GLN A 152 -14.84 14.60 -0.20
CA GLN A 152 -15.95 14.78 0.72
C GLN A 152 -15.48 14.28 2.10
N PRO A 153 -15.42 15.10 3.16
CA PRO A 153 -15.08 14.60 4.48
C PRO A 153 -16.25 13.76 5.00
N LEU A 154 -15.98 12.51 5.38
CA LEU A 154 -16.96 11.67 6.04
C LEU A 154 -16.97 12.03 7.54
N LEU A 155 -18.12 12.51 8.00
CA LEU A 155 -18.65 12.57 9.37
C LEU A 155 -18.04 13.55 10.39
N THR A 156 -18.92 14.42 10.89
CA THR A 156 -19.26 14.40 12.32
C THR A 156 -20.78 14.42 12.49
N ARG A 157 -21.35 13.27 12.89
CA ARG A 157 -22.56 13.26 13.70
C ARG A 157 -22.14 13.62 15.11
N VAL A 158 -22.57 14.77 15.61
CA VAL A 158 -22.80 14.95 17.04
C VAL A 158 -24.26 15.33 17.17
N ARG A 159 -25.04 14.40 17.74
CA ARG A 159 -26.30 14.73 18.39
C ARG A 159 -25.92 15.46 19.67
N ASP A 160 -26.61 16.55 19.95
CA ASP A 160 -27.10 16.99 21.26
C ASP A 160 -28.14 18.07 20.89
N GLY A 161 -29.42 17.88 21.15
CA GLY A 161 -30.01 18.02 22.47
C GLY A 161 -30.78 19.33 22.48
#